data_AF-A0A660RC04-F1
#
_entry.id   AF-A0A660RC04-F1
#
_cell.length_a   1.000
_cell.length_b   1.000
_cell.length_c   1.000
_cell.angle_alpha   90.00
_cell.angle_beta   90.00
_cell.angle_gamma   90.00
#
_symmetry.space_group_name_H-M   'P 1'
#
loop_
_entity.id
_entity.type
_entity.pdbx_description
1 polymer ?
#
loop_
_entity_poly.entity_id
_entity_poly.type
_entity_poly.pdbx_seq_one_letter_code
_entity_poly.pdbx_strand_id
1 'polypeptide(L)'
;MLRAQSYEEAYHKLLKALKGYSHLFTSLKKVLVKPNLLSPKKPDEHVTTHPLVVKAVLEFLLALGVKPVVGDSPAVGNLERVARVSGIKDVCDELGVELVPFED
;
A
#
# COMPACT_ATOMS: atom_id res chain seq x y z
N MET A 1 -15.07 -0.90 -13.13
CA MET A 1 -14.34 0.18 -12.45
C MET A 1 -14.94 0.40 -11.07
N LEU A 2 -14.15 0.28 -10.00
CA LEU A 2 -14.60 0.51 -8.62
C LEU A 2 -14.78 2.03 -8.41
N ARG A 3 -15.96 2.44 -7.96
CA ARG A 3 -16.27 3.84 -7.62
C ARG A 3 -16.53 3.95 -6.12
N ALA A 4 -16.02 5.00 -5.50
CA ALA A 4 -16.20 5.35 -4.10
C ALA A 4 -16.30 6.87 -3.95
N GLN A 5 -17.01 7.33 -2.92
CA GLN A 5 -17.20 8.73 -2.55
C GLN A 5 -16.24 9.18 -1.45
N SER A 6 -15.60 8.24 -0.76
CA SER A 6 -14.56 8.50 0.24
C SER A 6 -13.49 7.39 0.22
N TYR A 7 -12.35 7.63 0.88
CA TYR A 7 -11.30 6.62 0.99
C TYR A 7 -11.67 5.49 1.95
N GLU A 8 -12.50 5.74 2.95
CA GLU A 8 -13.08 4.72 3.83
C GLU A 8 -14.00 3.79 3.04
N GLU A 9 -14.84 4.34 2.16
CA GLU A 9 -15.67 3.52 1.28
C GLU A 9 -14.80 2.74 0.28
N ALA A 10 -13.77 3.38 -0.28
CA ALA A 10 -12.81 2.72 -1.17
C ALA A 10 -12.11 1.55 -0.48
N TYR A 11 -11.67 1.73 0.77
CA TYR A 11 -11.04 0.70 1.60
C TYR A 11 -11.93 -0.55 1.73
N HIS A 12 -13.18 -0.39 2.16
CA HIS A 12 -14.11 -1.52 2.34
C HIS A 12 -14.45 -2.21 1.02
N LYS A 13 -14.71 -1.42 -0.03
CA LYS A 13 -15.01 -1.96 -1.37
C LYS A 13 -13.82 -2.72 -1.95
N LEU A 14 -12.61 -2.19 -1.77
CA LEU A 14 -11.38 -2.81 -2.27
C LEU A 14 -11.11 -4.13 -1.56
N LEU A 15 -11.19 -4.18 -0.22
CA LEU A 15 -11.07 -5.43 0.53
C LEU A 15 -12.03 -6.51 0.02
N LYS A 16 -13.29 -6.16 -0.23
CA LYS A 16 -14.28 -7.09 -0.79
C LYS A 16 -13.89 -7.57 -2.19
N ALA A 17 -13.45 -6.65 -3.06
CA ALA A 17 -13.06 -6.98 -4.43
C ALA A 17 -11.81 -7.88 -4.49
N LEU A 18 -10.81 -7.62 -3.65
CA LEU A 18 -9.55 -8.36 -3.63
C LEU A 18 -9.72 -9.85 -3.26
N LYS A 19 -10.74 -10.20 -2.46
CA LYS A 19 -11.03 -11.61 -2.12
C LYS A 19 -11.20 -12.52 -3.34
N GLY A 20 -11.69 -12.00 -4.47
CA GLY A 20 -11.80 -12.77 -5.71
C GLY A 20 -10.47 -13.21 -6.30
N TYR A 21 -9.37 -12.55 -5.91
CA TYR A 21 -8.01 -12.78 -6.38
C TYR A 21 -7.17 -13.61 -5.39
N SER A 22 -7.75 -14.09 -4.29
CA SER A 22 -7.02 -14.87 -3.27
C SER A 22 -6.26 -16.06 -3.87
N HIS A 23 -6.80 -16.68 -4.92
CA HIS A 23 -6.20 -17.82 -5.62
C HIS A 23 -4.85 -17.53 -6.30
N LEU A 24 -4.52 -16.25 -6.52
CA LEU A 24 -3.22 -15.83 -7.09
C LEU A 24 -2.09 -15.87 -6.05
N PHE A 25 -2.45 -15.92 -4.78
CA PHE A 25 -1.51 -15.86 -3.67
C PHE A 25 -1.41 -17.22 -3.00
N THR A 26 -0.19 -17.63 -2.69
CA THR A 26 0.11 -18.88 -1.96
C THR A 26 0.82 -18.48 -0.68
N SER A 27 0.52 -19.18 0.42
CA SER A 27 1.16 -18.95 1.72
C SER A 27 2.68 -18.98 1.57
N LEU A 28 3.39 -18.10 2.27
CA LEU A 28 4.87 -17.98 2.32
C LEU A 28 5.56 -17.22 1.17
N LYS A 29 4.86 -16.77 0.12
CA LYS A 29 5.50 -15.89 -0.89
C LYS A 29 5.71 -14.48 -0.36
N LYS A 30 6.88 -13.91 -0.63
CA LYS A 30 7.16 -12.47 -0.47
C LYS A 30 6.48 -11.73 -1.63
N VAL A 31 5.68 -10.71 -1.32
CA VAL A 31 4.93 -9.93 -2.32
C VAL A 31 5.30 -8.46 -2.21
N LEU A 32 5.77 -7.87 -3.30
CA LEU A 32 5.99 -6.42 -3.36
C LEU A 32 4.67 -5.71 -3.64
N VAL A 33 4.26 -4.83 -2.73
CA VAL A 33 3.21 -3.83 -2.96
C VAL A 33 3.89 -2.54 -3.36
N LYS A 34 3.76 -2.19 -4.65
CA LYS A 34 4.31 -0.95 -5.20
C LYS A 34 3.22 0.12 -5.30
N PRO A 35 3.07 1.03 -4.32
CA PRO A 35 2.18 2.17 -4.46
C PRO A 35 2.66 3.12 -5.59
N ASN A 36 1.98 4.25 -5.71
CA ASN A 36 2.50 5.40 -6.46
C ASN A 36 2.96 6.47 -5.47
N LEU A 37 4.26 6.54 -5.23
CA LEU A 37 4.98 7.56 -4.49
C LEU A 37 5.69 8.45 -5.52
N LEU A 38 5.39 9.75 -5.52
CA LEU A 38 5.98 10.70 -6.48
C LEU A 38 6.88 11.72 -5.76
N SER A 39 6.34 12.38 -4.74
CA SER A 39 7.00 13.45 -3.98
C SER A 39 6.44 13.49 -2.55
N PRO A 40 7.13 14.12 -1.57
CA PRO A 40 6.70 14.11 -0.16
C PRO A 40 5.49 15.04 0.03
N LYS A 41 4.30 14.46 -0.15
CA LYS A 41 3.02 15.15 -0.17
C LYS A 41 2.05 14.49 0.80
N LYS A 42 1.26 15.30 1.50
CA LYS A 42 0.28 14.81 2.47
C LYS A 42 -0.86 14.08 1.75
N PRO A 43 -1.58 13.17 2.43
CA PRO A 43 -2.68 12.40 1.83
C PRO A 43 -3.79 13.25 1.17
N ASP A 44 -4.08 14.43 1.72
CA ASP A 44 -5.09 15.38 1.26
C ASP A 44 -4.67 16.17 0.01
N GLU A 45 -3.39 16.12 -0.37
CA GLU A 45 -2.90 16.70 -1.63
C GLU A 45 -3.07 15.74 -2.83
N HIS A 46 -3.41 14.48 -2.59
CA HIS A 46 -3.73 13.46 -3.62
C HIS A 46 -2.66 13.22 -4.69
N VAL A 47 -1.39 13.53 -4.39
CA VAL A 47 -0.26 13.32 -5.29
C VAL A 47 0.24 11.87 -5.25
N THR A 48 0.20 11.23 -4.08
CA THR A 48 0.57 9.82 -3.89
C THR A 48 -0.68 8.96 -3.72
N THR A 49 -0.54 7.63 -3.84
CA THR A 49 -1.60 6.70 -3.43
C THR A 49 -1.98 6.98 -1.97
N HIS A 50 -3.29 7.02 -1.70
CA HIS A 50 -3.79 7.29 -0.35
C HIS A 50 -3.51 6.11 0.60
N PRO A 51 -3.10 6.36 1.85
CA PRO A 51 -2.71 5.31 2.80
C PRO A 51 -3.80 4.26 3.05
N LEU A 52 -5.09 4.64 3.13
CA LEU A 52 -6.19 3.67 3.28
C LEU A 52 -6.31 2.67 2.12
N VAL A 53 -5.93 3.05 0.90
CA VAL A 53 -5.92 2.12 -0.24
C VAL A 53 -4.80 1.10 -0.07
N VAL A 54 -3.61 1.56 0.35
CA VAL A 54 -2.47 0.67 0.62
C VAL A 54 -2.80 -0.27 1.78
N LYS A 55 -3.40 0.24 2.85
CA LYS A 55 -3.84 -0.55 4.02
C LYS A 55 -4.76 -1.70 3.62
N ALA A 56 -5.78 -1.45 2.80
CA ALA A 56 -6.68 -2.49 2.30
C ALA A 56 -5.94 -3.62 1.55
N VAL A 57 -4.95 -3.26 0.73
CA VAL A 57 -4.15 -4.27 0.00
C VAL A 57 -3.29 -5.07 0.96
N LEU A 58 -2.61 -4.41 1.91
CA LEU A 58 -1.73 -5.07 2.88
C LEU A 58 -2.51 -6.00 3.81
N GLU A 59 -3.65 -5.57 4.35
CA GLU A 59 -4.49 -6.42 5.21
C GLU A 59 -5.03 -7.63 4.45
N PHE A 60 -5.45 -7.46 3.19
CA PHE A 60 -5.85 -8.57 2.33
C PHE A 60 -4.71 -9.59 2.16
N LEU A 61 -3.50 -9.12 1.87
CA LEU A 61 -2.33 -9.99 1.69
C LEU A 61 -1.96 -10.71 3.00
N LEU A 62 -1.89 -9.98 4.11
CA LEU A 62 -1.58 -10.56 5.43
C LEU A 62 -2.61 -11.62 5.83
N ALA A 63 -3.90 -11.40 5.55
CA ALA A 63 -4.97 -12.37 5.83
C ALA A 63 -4.83 -13.69 5.04
N LEU A 64 -4.09 -13.70 3.93
CA LEU A 64 -3.77 -14.91 3.15
C LEU A 64 -2.48 -15.61 3.61
N GLY A 65 -1.83 -15.11 4.67
CA GLY A 65 -0.56 -15.65 5.16
C GLY A 65 0.62 -15.40 4.20
N VAL A 66 0.54 -14.39 3.34
CA VAL A 66 1.68 -13.93 2.55
C VAL A 66 2.53 -12.94 3.35
N LYS A 67 3.76 -12.68 2.87
CA LYS A 67 4.68 -11.71 3.48
C LYS A 67 4.79 -10.48 2.58
N PRO A 68 3.88 -9.50 2.68
CA PRO A 68 3.99 -8.29 1.88
C PRO A 68 5.19 -7.45 2.33
N VAL A 69 5.76 -6.73 1.38
CA VAL A 69 6.67 -5.60 1.60
C VAL A 69 6.21 -4.43 0.74
N VAL A 70 6.45 -3.21 1.18
CA VAL A 70 6.12 -1.99 0.41
C VAL A 70 7.42 -1.41 -0.13
N GLY A 71 7.43 -1.01 -1.39
CA GLY A 71 8.58 -0.33 -1.99
C GLY A 71 8.17 0.48 -3.19
N ASP A 72 8.90 1.55 -3.49
CA ASP A 72 8.70 2.37 -4.68
C ASP A 72 9.98 3.14 -5.02
N SER A 73 9.98 3.77 -6.20
CA SER A 73 11.04 4.65 -6.69
C SER A 73 10.48 6.08 -6.89
N PRO A 74 10.37 6.90 -5.83
CA PRO A 74 9.83 8.26 -5.96
C PRO A 74 10.69 9.13 -6.88
N ALA A 75 10.06 9.93 -7.73
CA ALA A 75 10.78 10.86 -8.60
C ALA A 75 11.44 12.02 -7.82
N VAL A 76 10.84 12.40 -6.68
CA VAL A 76 11.32 13.50 -5.85
C VAL A 76 11.43 13.07 -4.39
N GLY A 77 12.65 13.09 -3.85
CA GLY A 77 12.94 12.70 -2.48
C GLY A 77 13.21 11.20 -2.33
N ASN A 78 13.72 10.79 -1.16
CA ASN A 78 13.97 9.38 -0.87
C ASN A 78 12.69 8.67 -0.39
N LEU A 79 12.66 7.35 -0.56
CA LEU A 79 11.53 6.48 -0.21
C LEU A 79 11.02 6.69 1.22
N GLU A 80 11.92 6.66 2.21
CA GLU A 80 11.56 6.79 3.63
C GLU A 80 10.83 8.11 3.92
N ARG A 81 11.36 9.23 3.43
CA ARG A 81 10.73 10.56 3.60
C ARG A 81 9.39 10.63 2.89
N VAL A 82 9.31 10.15 1.65
CA VAL A 82 8.08 10.24 0.86
C VAL A 82 6.99 9.38 1.48
N ALA A 83 7.30 8.15 1.89
CA ALA A 83 6.36 7.24 2.56
C ALA A 83 5.89 7.80 3.91
N ARG A 84 6.75 8.46 4.67
CA ARG A 84 6.38 9.07 5.95
C ARG A 84 5.44 10.26 5.77
N VAL A 85 5.72 11.16 4.83
CA VAL A 85 4.87 12.34 4.60
C VAL A 85 3.51 11.94 4.00
N SER A 86 3.46 10.90 3.17
CA SER A 86 2.21 10.37 2.59
C SER A 86 1.40 9.49 3.55
N GLY A 87 1.88 9.24 4.77
CA GLY A 87 1.23 8.36 5.75
C GLY A 87 1.32 6.86 5.42
N ILE A 88 2.01 6.48 4.34
CA ILE A 88 2.20 5.07 3.98
C ILE A 88 3.17 4.38 4.96
N LYS A 89 4.18 5.09 5.48
CA LYS A 89 5.08 4.55 6.51
C LYS A 89 4.31 4.20 7.78
N ASP A 90 3.34 5.03 8.18
CA ASP A 90 2.53 4.77 9.37
C ASP A 90 1.67 3.51 9.20
N VAL A 91 1.12 3.28 8.00
CA VAL A 91 0.40 2.03 7.67
C VAL A 91 1.35 0.83 7.72
N CYS A 92 2.57 0.96 7.19
CA CYS A 92 3.57 -0.10 7.24
C CYS A 92 3.92 -0.46 8.69
N ASP A 93 4.14 0.55 9.53
CA ASP A 93 4.47 0.39 10.95
C ASP A 93 3.32 -0.23 11.74
N GLU A 94 2.07 0.21 11.49
CA GLU A 94 0.87 -0.36 12.11
C GLU A 94 0.72 -1.87 11.81
N LEU A 95 1.01 -2.27 10.57
CA LEU A 95 0.81 -3.65 10.10
C LEU A 95 2.05 -4.54 10.22
N GLY A 96 3.17 -4.02 10.71
CA GLY A 96 4.44 -4.75 10.77
C GLY A 96 4.98 -5.14 9.38
N VAL A 97 4.74 -4.30 8.38
CA VAL A 97 5.17 -4.51 6.99
C VAL A 97 6.44 -3.69 6.71
N GLU A 98 7.42 -4.31 6.08
CA GLU A 98 8.69 -3.66 5.76
C GLU A 98 8.55 -2.67 4.59
N LEU A 99 9.17 -1.48 4.73
CA LEU A 99 9.40 -0.55 3.63
C LEU A 99 10.79 -0.81 3.04
N VAL A 100 10.85 -1.33 1.82
CA VAL A 100 12.09 -1.74 1.15
C VAL A 100 12.50 -0.75 0.05
N PRO A 101 13.75 -0.23 0.06
CA PRO A 101 14.27 0.54 -1.06
C PRO A 101 14.43 -0.37 -2.29
N PHE A 102 14.37 0.22 -3.48
CA PHE A 102 14.84 -0.47 -4.67
C PHE A 102 16.35 -0.28 -4.75
N GLU A 103 17.07 -1.40 -4.70
CA GLU A 103 18.51 -1.46 -4.92
C GLU A 103 18.79 -1.50 -6.43
N ASP A 104 19.96 -0.99 -6.83
CA ASP A 104 20.57 -1.25 -8.14
C ASP A 104 21.36 -2.57 -8.12
#